data_AF-A0A2M7Y4P5-F1
#
_entry.id   AF-A0A2M7Y4P5-F1
#
_cell.length_a   1.000
_cell.length_b   1.000
_cell.length_c   1.000
_cell.angle_alpha   90.00
_cell.angle_beta   90.00
_cell.angle_gamma   90.00
#
_symmetry.space_group_name_H-M   'P 1'
#
loop_
_entity.id
_entity.type
_entity.pdbx_description
1 polymer ?
#
loop_
_entity_poly.entity_id
_entity_poly.type
_entity_poly.pdbx_seq_one_letter_code
_entity_poly.pdbx_strand_id
1 'polypeptide(L)'
;MRPCSNAGSIDPGAGRGKRRPPPANVSSFDFDHWSELARRDPQAFFRCRERAIAAYIDAHPGSRERLAALQARIDELRAVAGTPAQALRGIFALLDEQLRALAREARELARENAHLRTAAAARASGAAGAGRAAPETAPPAAPKRVRRPPPHE
;
A
#
# COMPACT_ATOMS: atom_id res chain seq x y z
N MET A 1 -10.59 -19.47 -34.95
CA MET A 1 -9.96 -19.40 -33.61
C MET A 1 -10.73 -18.38 -32.78
N ARG A 2 -11.39 -18.79 -31.69
CA ARG A 2 -12.04 -17.82 -30.79
C ARG A 2 -10.95 -17.11 -29.97
N PRO A 3 -10.96 -15.77 -29.85
CA PRO A 3 -10.08 -15.08 -28.92
C PRO A 3 -10.36 -15.58 -27.50
N CYS A 4 -9.32 -15.64 -26.65
CA CYS A 4 -9.49 -15.74 -25.20
C CYS A 4 -10.10 -14.39 -24.74
N SER A 5 -11.35 -14.11 -25.13
CA SER A 5 -12.03 -12.85 -24.85
C SER A 5 -12.31 -12.77 -23.37
N ASN A 6 -12.02 -11.60 -22.79
CA ASN A 6 -12.61 -11.13 -21.55
C ASN A 6 -14.12 -11.38 -21.60
N ALA A 7 -14.60 -12.35 -20.84
CA ALA A 7 -16.01 -12.67 -20.73
C ALA A 7 -16.71 -11.63 -19.84
N GLY A 8 -16.92 -10.44 -20.41
CA GLY A 8 -18.05 -9.61 -20.04
C GLY A 8 -19.26 -10.05 -20.86
N SER A 9 -20.35 -10.38 -20.18
CA SER A 9 -21.71 -10.63 -20.69
C SER A 9 -21.98 -12.01 -21.29
N ILE A 10 -22.59 -12.90 -20.46
CA ILE A 10 -23.76 -13.72 -20.82
C ILE A 10 -24.61 -13.92 -19.55
N ASP A 11 -25.87 -13.47 -19.56
CA ASP A 11 -26.92 -13.75 -18.55
C ASP A 11 -27.81 -14.93 -19.04
N PRO A 12 -28.71 -15.54 -18.23
CA PRO A 12 -28.49 -16.88 -17.68
C PRO A 12 -29.59 -17.88 -18.09
N GLY A 13 -29.25 -19.18 -18.10
CA GLY A 13 -30.22 -20.23 -18.41
C GLY A 13 -29.87 -21.58 -17.80
N ALA A 14 -30.45 -21.84 -16.64
CA ALA A 14 -30.75 -23.16 -16.05
C ALA A 14 -29.61 -24.00 -15.43
N GLY A 15 -29.57 -23.98 -14.10
CA GLY A 15 -29.58 -25.20 -13.29
C GLY A 15 -28.26 -25.68 -12.68
N ARG A 16 -27.99 -25.29 -11.43
CA ARG A 16 -27.90 -26.20 -10.24
C ARG A 16 -27.23 -25.50 -9.05
N GLY A 17 -27.96 -25.46 -7.93
CA GLY A 17 -27.41 -25.27 -6.57
C GLY A 17 -27.16 -23.82 -6.14
N LYS A 18 -27.98 -23.32 -5.21
CA LYS A 18 -27.84 -22.01 -4.57
C LYS A 18 -26.45 -21.84 -3.92
N ARG A 19 -25.51 -21.15 -4.58
CA ARG A 19 -24.33 -20.58 -3.94
C ARG A 19 -24.61 -19.11 -3.63
N ARG A 20 -24.45 -18.72 -2.36
CA ARG A 20 -24.59 -17.34 -1.86
C ARG A 20 -23.75 -16.37 -2.72
N PRO A 21 -24.29 -15.23 -3.18
CA PRO A 21 -23.50 -14.30 -3.98
C PRO A 21 -22.37 -13.71 -3.13
N PRO A 22 -21.11 -13.78 -3.58
CA PRO A 22 -20.00 -13.09 -2.92
C PRO A 22 -20.14 -11.57 -3.09
N PRO A 23 -19.67 -10.76 -2.12
CA PRO A 23 -19.72 -9.31 -2.21
C PRO A 23 -18.97 -8.79 -3.46
N ALA A 24 -19.57 -7.82 -4.13
CA ALA A 24 -19.06 -7.22 -5.35
C ALA A 24 -17.83 -6.34 -5.07
N ASN A 25 -16.61 -6.82 -5.38
CA ASN A 25 -15.48 -6.00 -5.89
C ASN A 25 -14.23 -6.80 -6.34
N VAL A 26 -14.36 -8.05 -6.78
CA VAL A 26 -13.28 -8.71 -7.56
C VAL A 26 -13.71 -8.71 -9.01
N SER A 27 -12.86 -8.15 -9.87
CA SER A 27 -12.93 -8.21 -11.32
C SER A 27 -13.50 -9.55 -11.80
N SER A 28 -14.35 -9.54 -12.83
CA SER A 28 -15.12 -10.68 -13.33
C SER A 28 -14.25 -11.79 -13.96
N PHE A 29 -13.35 -12.39 -13.18
CA PHE A 29 -12.56 -13.53 -13.59
C PHE A 29 -13.44 -14.78 -13.53
N ASP A 30 -13.72 -15.36 -14.69
CA ASP A 30 -14.55 -16.55 -14.83
C ASP A 30 -13.74 -17.82 -14.51
N PHE A 31 -13.67 -18.18 -13.23
CA PHE A 31 -12.96 -19.38 -12.78
C PHE A 31 -13.54 -20.68 -13.37
N ASP A 32 -14.86 -20.73 -13.60
CA ASP A 32 -15.54 -21.92 -14.09
C ASP A 32 -15.15 -22.19 -15.55
N HIS A 33 -15.08 -21.16 -16.39
CA HIS A 33 -14.60 -21.27 -17.76
C HIS A 33 -13.16 -21.80 -17.82
N TRP A 34 -12.25 -21.25 -17.02
CA TRP A 34 -10.84 -21.66 -17.01
C TRP A 34 -10.66 -23.08 -16.49
N SER A 35 -11.45 -23.49 -15.50
CA SER A 35 -11.46 -24.87 -14.98
C SER A 35 -11.94 -25.87 -16.02
N GLU A 36 -13.03 -25.56 -16.71
CA GLU A 36 -13.56 -26.38 -17.81
C GLU A 36 -12.55 -26.50 -18.96
N LEU A 37 -11.91 -25.37 -19.33
CA LEU A 37 -10.89 -25.35 -20.38
C LEU A 37 -9.69 -26.23 -20.02
N ALA A 38 -9.19 -26.13 -18.78
CA ALA A 38 -8.08 -26.95 -18.31
C ALA A 38 -8.38 -28.45 -18.36
N ARG A 39 -9.63 -28.85 -18.10
CA ARG A 39 -10.07 -30.25 -18.14
C ARG A 39 -10.33 -30.77 -19.55
N ARG A 40 -10.86 -29.94 -20.45
CA ARG A 40 -11.21 -30.33 -21.83
C ARG A 40 -10.03 -30.24 -22.81
N ASP A 41 -9.27 -29.16 -22.74
CA ASP A 41 -8.12 -28.90 -23.62
C ASP A 41 -6.99 -28.24 -22.80
N PRO A 42 -6.14 -29.07 -22.18
CA PRO A 42 -5.01 -28.57 -21.39
C PRO A 42 -4.07 -27.66 -22.20
N GLN A 43 -3.86 -27.94 -23.49
CA GLN A 43 -2.97 -27.12 -24.31
C GLN A 43 -3.57 -25.74 -24.57
N ALA A 44 -4.87 -25.64 -24.85
CA ALA A 44 -5.55 -24.35 -24.98
C ALA A 44 -5.53 -23.55 -23.69
N PHE A 45 -5.69 -24.21 -22.54
CA PHE A 45 -5.55 -23.56 -21.24
C PHE A 45 -4.17 -22.90 -21.08
N PHE A 46 -3.07 -23.62 -21.36
CA PHE A 46 -1.72 -23.05 -21.23
C PHE A 46 -1.50 -21.86 -22.17
N ARG A 47 -1.96 -21.95 -23.42
CA ARG A 47 -1.89 -20.82 -24.36
C ARG A 47 -2.69 -19.60 -23.90
N CYS A 48 -3.92 -19.79 -23.40
CA CYS A 48 -4.71 -18.68 -22.88
C CYS A 48 -4.10 -18.10 -21.60
N ARG A 49 -3.52 -18.94 -20.72
CA ARG A 49 -2.78 -18.50 -19.53
C ARG A 49 -1.61 -17.59 -19.90
N GLU A 50 -0.75 -18.02 -20.81
CA GLU A 50 0.41 -17.25 -21.25
C GLU A 50 -0.01 -15.87 -21.79
N ARG A 51 -1.04 -15.83 -22.63
CA ARG A 51 -1.58 -14.58 -23.16
C ARG A 51 -2.14 -13.66 -22.09
N ALA A 52 -2.90 -14.19 -21.14
CA ALA A 52 -3.48 -13.40 -20.06
C ALA A 52 -2.40 -12.80 -19.15
N ILE A 53 -1.38 -13.58 -18.82
CA ILE A 53 -0.25 -13.12 -18.00
C ILE A 53 0.58 -12.07 -18.74
N ALA A 54 0.89 -12.30 -20.02
CA ALA A 54 1.62 -11.33 -20.83
C ALA A 54 0.85 -10.00 -20.93
N ALA A 55 -0.45 -10.04 -21.20
CA ALA A 55 -1.29 -8.85 -21.25
C ALA A 55 -1.31 -8.10 -19.91
N TYR A 56 -1.34 -8.81 -18.79
CA TYR A 56 -1.27 -8.19 -17.46
C TYR A 56 0.09 -7.53 -17.22
N ILE A 57 1.20 -8.17 -17.58
CA ILE A 57 2.55 -7.63 -17.45
C ILE A 57 2.71 -6.37 -18.31
N ASP A 58 2.24 -6.42 -19.55
CA ASP A 58 2.34 -5.31 -20.50
C ASP A 58 1.48 -4.09 -20.09
N ALA A 59 0.36 -4.31 -19.38
CA ALA A 59 -0.46 -3.25 -18.83
C ALA A 59 0.22 -2.46 -17.69
N HIS A 60 1.35 -2.94 -17.14
CA HIS A 60 2.05 -2.34 -16.01
C HIS A 60 3.52 -2.00 -16.36
N PRO A 61 3.78 -1.04 -17.26
CA PRO A 61 5.13 -0.76 -17.78
C PRO A 61 6.14 -0.41 -16.67
N GLY A 62 5.72 0.35 -15.65
CA GLY A 62 6.59 0.71 -14.51
C GLY A 62 6.98 -0.45 -13.59
N SER A 63 6.39 -1.63 -13.77
CA SER A 63 6.72 -2.83 -13.00
C SER A 63 6.93 -4.06 -13.88
N ARG A 64 7.08 -3.86 -15.19
CA ARG A 64 7.12 -4.93 -16.20
C ARG A 64 8.19 -5.97 -15.89
N GLU A 65 9.43 -5.53 -15.69
CA GLU A 65 10.57 -6.42 -15.40
C GLU A 65 10.36 -7.20 -14.11
N ARG A 66 9.89 -6.53 -13.06
CA ARG A 66 9.62 -7.15 -11.76
C ARG A 66 8.52 -8.21 -11.86
N LEU A 67 7.45 -7.92 -12.59
CA LEU A 67 6.34 -8.86 -12.81
C LEU A 67 6.77 -10.05 -13.67
N ALA A 68 7.59 -9.82 -14.71
CA ALA A 68 8.16 -10.89 -15.53
C ALA A 68 9.09 -11.81 -14.71
N ALA A 69 9.95 -11.24 -13.87
CA ALA A 69 10.82 -12.00 -12.99
C ALA A 69 10.03 -12.83 -11.96
N LEU A 70 8.98 -12.25 -11.37
CA LEU A 70 8.08 -12.97 -10.46
C LEU A 70 7.40 -14.14 -11.18
N GLN A 71 6.90 -13.91 -12.38
CA GLN A 71 6.25 -14.95 -13.17
C GLN A 71 7.20 -16.11 -13.50
N ALA A 72 8.44 -15.80 -13.92
CA ALA A 72 9.45 -16.82 -14.18
C ALA A 72 9.71 -17.69 -12.93
N ARG A 73 9.79 -17.07 -11.74
CA ARG A 73 9.98 -17.78 -10.48
C ARG A 73 8.79 -18.67 -10.12
N ILE A 74 7.56 -18.22 -10.40
CA ILE A 74 6.34 -19.04 -10.22
C ILE A 74 6.38 -20.25 -11.16
N ASP A 75 6.77 -20.07 -12.41
CA ASP A 75 6.81 -21.15 -13.39
C ASP A 75 7.91 -22.18 -13.06
N GLU A 76 9.09 -21.74 -12.63
CA GLU A 76 10.16 -22.62 -12.14
C GLU A 76 9.69 -23.46 -10.94
N LEU A 77 9.07 -22.81 -9.96
CA LEU A 77 8.52 -23.50 -8.79
C LEU A 77 7.47 -24.55 -9.18
N ARG A 78 6.60 -24.24 -10.14
CA ARG A 78 5.60 -25.18 -10.65
C ARG A 78 6.25 -26.37 -11.35
N ALA A 79 7.34 -26.16 -12.08
CA ALA A 79 8.06 -27.21 -12.78
C ALA A 79 8.74 -28.20 -11.82
N VAL A 80 9.32 -27.70 -10.72
CA VAL A 80 10.06 -28.54 -9.76
C VAL A 80 9.18 -29.16 -8.67
N ALA A 81 8.00 -28.61 -8.40
CA ALA A 81 7.19 -29.02 -7.25
C ALA A 81 6.56 -30.42 -7.37
N GLY A 82 6.56 -31.05 -8.54
CA GLY A 82 6.05 -32.42 -8.76
C GLY A 82 4.52 -32.59 -8.67
N THR A 83 3.83 -31.79 -7.86
CA THR A 83 2.37 -31.76 -7.77
C THR A 83 1.82 -30.32 -7.68
N PRO A 84 0.59 -30.08 -8.15
CA PRO A 84 -0.05 -28.76 -8.03
C PRO A 84 -0.16 -28.25 -6.59
N ALA A 85 -0.43 -29.15 -5.63
CA ALA A 85 -0.56 -28.79 -4.22
C ALA A 85 0.79 -28.36 -3.60
N GLN A 86 1.89 -28.99 -3.99
CA GLN A 86 3.24 -28.57 -3.58
C GLN A 86 3.61 -27.23 -4.20
N ALA A 87 3.26 -27.01 -5.48
CA ALA A 87 3.50 -25.74 -6.15
C ALA A 87 2.75 -24.59 -5.44
N LEU A 88 1.47 -24.79 -5.09
CA LEU A 88 0.68 -23.80 -4.36
C LEU A 88 1.30 -23.46 -3.00
N ARG A 89 1.75 -24.46 -2.23
CA ARG A 89 2.44 -24.22 -0.96
C ARG A 89 3.70 -23.38 -1.14
N GLY A 90 4.51 -23.66 -2.14
CA GLY A 90 5.69 -22.86 -2.44
C GLY A 90 5.34 -21.43 -2.87
N ILE A 91 4.28 -21.25 -3.67
CA ILE A 91 3.83 -19.92 -4.12
C ILE A 91 3.36 -19.10 -2.92
N PHE A 92 2.60 -19.70 -2.00
CA PHE A 92 2.20 -19.01 -0.76
C PHE A 92 3.39 -18.66 0.13
N ALA A 93 4.42 -19.51 0.20
CA ALA A 93 5.65 -19.18 0.91
C ALA A 93 6.39 -17.99 0.29
N LEU A 94 6.45 -17.90 -1.05
CA LEU A 94 7.00 -16.73 -1.74
C LEU A 94 6.21 -15.46 -1.41
N LEU A 95 4.88 -15.52 -1.41
CA LEU A 95 4.02 -14.38 -1.07
C LEU A 95 4.21 -13.96 0.39
N ASP A 96 4.29 -14.91 1.32
CA ASP A 96 4.52 -14.63 2.74
C ASP A 96 5.86 -13.92 2.96
N GLU A 97 6.94 -14.37 2.32
CA GLU A 97 8.25 -13.71 2.42
C GLU A 97 8.20 -12.27 1.88
N GLN A 98 7.54 -12.05 0.73
CA GLN A 98 7.41 -10.71 0.15
C GLN A 98 6.58 -9.78 1.06
N LEU A 99 5.47 -10.26 1.62
CA LEU A 99 4.66 -9.48 2.55
C LEU A 99 5.43 -9.14 3.82
N ARG A 100 6.23 -10.07 4.35
CA ARG A 100 7.10 -9.82 5.50
C ARG A 100 8.19 -8.80 5.17
N ALA A 101 8.82 -8.87 4.00
CA ALA A 101 9.79 -7.88 3.55
C ALA A 101 9.18 -6.48 3.48
N LEU A 102 8.04 -6.33 2.80
CA LEU A 102 7.32 -5.05 2.72
C LEU A 102 6.90 -4.53 4.10
N ALA A 103 6.44 -5.41 5.00
CA ALA A 103 6.09 -5.03 6.35
C ALA A 103 7.31 -4.60 7.20
N ARG A 104 8.52 -5.09 6.89
CA ARG A 104 9.76 -4.61 7.53
C ARG A 104 10.10 -3.21 7.04
N GLU A 105 10.15 -3.02 5.73
CA GLU A 105 10.44 -1.73 5.09
C GLU A 105 9.45 -0.64 5.52
N ALA A 106 8.15 -0.94 5.55
CA ALA A 106 7.13 0.01 6.00
C ALA A 106 7.32 0.44 7.45
N ARG A 107 7.72 -0.47 8.35
CA ARG A 107 8.00 -0.14 9.75
C ARG A 107 9.26 0.72 9.89
N GLU A 108 10.27 0.48 9.07
CA GLU A 108 11.50 1.26 9.06
C GLU A 108 11.23 2.69 8.60
N LEU A 109 10.58 2.86 7.46
CA LEU A 109 10.18 4.17 6.94
C LEU A 109 9.27 4.94 7.91
N ALA A 110 8.39 4.24 8.64
CA ALA A 110 7.54 4.86 9.67
C ALA A 110 8.37 5.39 10.86
N ARG A 111 9.41 4.66 11.28
CA ARG A 111 10.32 5.10 12.35
C ARG A 111 11.14 6.31 11.91
N GLU A 112 11.68 6.29 10.70
CA GLU A 112 12.42 7.42 10.14
C GLU A 112 11.54 8.67 10.03
N ASN A 113 10.32 8.52 9.51
CA ASN A 113 9.36 9.63 9.45
C ASN A 113 9.04 10.20 10.85
N ALA A 114 8.89 9.34 11.86
CA ALA A 114 8.65 9.80 13.22
C ALA A 114 9.83 10.61 13.76
N HIS A 115 11.07 10.16 13.55
CA HIS A 115 12.28 10.90 13.93
C HIS A 115 12.40 12.25 13.22
N LEU A 116 12.11 12.30 11.93
CA LEU A 116 12.15 13.57 11.19
C LEU A 116 11.08 14.55 11.70
N ARG A 117 9.88 14.05 12.03
CA ARG A 117 8.80 14.85 12.61
C ARG A 117 9.15 15.38 14.00
N THR A 118 9.75 14.57 14.87
CA THR A 118 10.18 15.04 16.20
C THR A 118 11.30 16.08 16.10
N ALA A 119 12.27 15.88 15.21
CA ALA A 119 13.35 16.86 14.97
C ALA A 119 12.80 18.19 14.41
N ALA A 120 11.85 18.13 13.48
CA ALA A 120 11.18 19.32 12.94
C ALA A 120 10.38 20.06 14.02
N ALA A 121 9.64 19.34 14.87
CA ALA A 121 8.90 19.92 15.98
C ALA A 121 9.82 20.58 17.02
N ALA A 122 10.93 19.94 17.38
CA ALA A 122 11.91 20.51 18.31
C ALA A 122 12.53 21.82 17.79
N ARG A 123 12.83 21.89 16.48
CA ARG A 123 13.30 23.12 15.83
C ARG A 123 12.25 24.23 15.86
N ALA A 124 10.99 23.89 15.59
CA ALA A 124 9.89 24.86 15.67
C ALA A 124 9.69 25.40 17.10
N SER A 125 9.77 24.54 18.11
CA SER A 125 9.67 24.94 19.53
C SER A 125 10.88 25.76 19.99
N GLY A 126 12.10 25.44 19.51
CA GLY A 126 13.31 26.22 19.78
C GLY A 126 13.26 27.63 19.17
N ALA A 127 12.68 27.77 17.98
CA ALA A 127 12.43 29.08 17.37
C ALA A 127 11.39 29.91 18.13
N ALA A 128 10.36 29.26 18.70
CA ALA A 128 9.36 29.94 19.54
C ALA A 128 9.92 30.37 20.92
N GLY A 129 10.89 29.64 21.46
CA GLY A 129 11.57 29.97 22.73
C GLY A 129 12.56 31.14 22.63
N ALA A 130 13.18 31.36 21.47
CA ALA A 130 14.12 32.46 21.24
C ALA A 130 13.45 33.84 21.09
N GLY A 131 12.12 33.89 20.93
CA GLY A 131 11.33 35.13 20.80
C GLY A 131 10.82 35.73 22.11
N ARG A 132 11.16 35.16 23.28
CA ARG A 132 10.66 35.64 24.59
C ARG A 132 11.79 35.95 25.57
N ALA A 133 12.70 36.85 25.18
CA ALA A 133 13.63 37.50 26.08
C ALA A 133 13.23 38.97 26.28
N ALA A 134 12.92 39.30 27.54
CA ALA A 134 12.74 40.63 28.18
C ALA A 134 11.41 41.38 27.98
N PRO A 135 10.56 41.52 29.03
CA PRO A 135 9.93 42.79 29.30
C PRO A 135 10.99 43.73 29.89
N GLU A 136 11.28 44.78 29.12
CA GLU A 136 12.07 45.94 29.49
C GLU A 136 11.64 46.47 30.86
N THR A 137 12.61 46.53 31.77
CA THR A 137 12.47 47.07 33.12
C THR A 137 12.07 48.53 33.06
N ALA A 138 10.84 48.84 33.49
CA ALA A 138 10.41 50.22 33.71
C ALA A 138 11.28 50.90 34.79
N PRO A 139 11.69 52.16 34.60
CA PRO A 139 12.53 52.87 35.56
C PRO A 139 11.73 53.24 36.84
N PRO A 140 12.40 53.34 38.02
CA PRO A 140 11.71 53.67 39.26
C PRO A 140 11.26 55.14 39.26
N ALA A 141 9.98 55.36 39.60
CA ALA A 141 9.38 56.68 39.74
C ALA A 141 10.05 57.47 40.89
N ALA A 142 10.43 58.71 40.58
CA ALA A 142 10.99 59.67 41.53
C ALA A 142 10.00 60.04 42.67
N PRO A 143 10.50 60.37 43.88
CA PRO A 143 9.64 60.68 45.02
C PRO A 143 8.92 62.03 44.84
N LYS A 144 7.61 62.04 45.07
CA LYS A 144 6.78 63.25 45.09
C LYS A 144 7.23 64.15 46.26
N ARG A 145 7.91 65.27 45.96
CA ARG A 145 8.11 66.36 46.92
C ARG A 145 6.75 66.99 47.24
N VAL A 146 6.20 66.67 48.41
CA VAL A 146 5.11 67.44 49.01
C VAL A 146 5.68 68.81 49.37
N ARG A 147 5.18 69.85 48.69
CA ARG A 147 5.48 71.24 49.03
C ARG A 147 4.79 71.56 50.37
N ARG A 148 5.57 71.91 51.38
CA ARG A 148 5.10 72.47 52.65
C ARG A 148 4.62 73.92 52.39
N PRO A 149 3.39 74.31 52.78
CA PRO A 149 2.94 75.70 52.69
C PRO A 149 3.64 76.58 53.74
N PRO A 150 3.80 77.89 53.48
CA PRO A 150 4.46 78.84 54.39
C PRO A 150 3.59 79.16 55.63
N PRO A 151 4.19 79.63 56.73
CA PRO A 151 3.43 80.03 57.91
C PRO A 151 2.75 81.38 57.67
N HIS A 152 1.47 81.47 58.04
CA HIS A 152 0.77 82.72 58.27
C HIS A 152 0.42 82.79 59.77
N GLU A 153 1.00 83.81 60.41
CA GLU A 153 0.66 84.46 61.70
C GLU A 153 0.58 83.63 62.99
#